data_AF-A0A7C6DH59-F1
#
_entry.id   AF-A0A7C6DH59-F1
#
_cell.length_a   1.000
_cell.length_b   1.000
_cell.length_c   1.000
_cell.angle_alpha   90.00
_cell.angle_beta   90.00
_cell.angle_gamma   90.00
#
_symmetry.space_group_name_H-M   'P 1'
#
loop_
_entity.id
_entity.type
_entity.pdbx_description
1 polymer ?
#
loop_
_entity_poly.entity_id
_entity_poly.type
_entity_poly.pdbx_seq_one_letter_code
_entity_poly.pdbx_strand_id
1 'polypeptide(L)'
;MINKIREKVRYYFFPDKIVESVKDIDFAALKRQGFTFVLLDIDNTLVPHGTRSADESAMEIKAGLEDIGLSPIVCSNAKADRLMSFSSSLDVECISEARKPSPHAIKEFMQRNGLSVGEIIMVGDQLITDVLAARRANISVILTKPISKKEVFYIRLKRLLERLLIWIGGSKIFKALEEVQFDSL
;
A
#
# COMPACT_ATOMS: atom_id res chain seq x y z
N MET A 1 -2.91 -9.59 -29.59
CA MET A 1 -2.34 -10.36 -28.46
C MET A 1 -1.53 -9.46 -27.50
N ILE A 2 -0.59 -8.65 -28.00
CA ILE A 2 0.25 -7.74 -27.19
C ILE A 2 -0.56 -6.73 -26.36
N ASN A 3 -1.56 -6.06 -26.94
CA ASN A 3 -2.38 -5.08 -26.21
C ASN A 3 -3.11 -5.70 -24.99
N LYS A 4 -3.63 -6.92 -25.14
CA LYS A 4 -4.29 -7.68 -24.06
C LYS A 4 -3.35 -8.01 -22.90
N ILE A 5 -2.07 -8.26 -23.19
CA ILE A 5 -1.04 -8.47 -22.15
C ILE A 5 -0.78 -7.17 -21.40
N ARG A 6 -0.60 -6.06 -22.13
CA ARG A 6 -0.38 -4.74 -21.52
C ARG A 6 -1.54 -4.29 -20.64
N GLU A 7 -2.77 -4.53 -21.08
CA GLU A 7 -3.98 -4.26 -20.29
C GLU A 7 -4.02 -5.08 -19.01
N LYS A 8 -3.73 -6.39 -19.09
CA LYS A 8 -3.65 -7.24 -17.90
C LYS A 8 -2.57 -6.77 -16.94
N VAL A 9 -1.38 -6.40 -17.44
CA VAL A 9 -0.30 -5.90 -16.58
C VAL A 9 -0.73 -4.60 -15.88
N ARG A 10 -1.34 -3.66 -16.61
CA ARG A 10 -1.86 -2.42 -16.01
C ARG A 10 -2.93 -2.71 -14.96
N TYR A 11 -3.90 -3.57 -15.28
CA TYR A 11 -4.97 -3.94 -14.35
C TYR A 11 -4.45 -4.50 -13.02
N TYR A 12 -3.42 -5.34 -13.04
CA TYR A 12 -2.92 -6.01 -11.82
C TYR A 12 -1.78 -5.28 -11.11
N PHE A 13 -1.00 -4.45 -11.81
CA PHE A 13 0.26 -3.92 -11.30
C PHE A 13 0.40 -2.40 -11.40
N PHE A 14 -0.57 -1.69 -11.97
CA PHE A 14 -0.54 -0.23 -11.93
C PHE A 14 -1.40 0.23 -10.74
N PRO A 15 -0.86 1.07 -9.84
CA PRO A 15 -1.65 1.64 -8.76
C PRO A 15 -2.65 2.67 -9.29
N ASP A 16 -3.52 3.17 -8.43
CA ASP A 16 -4.43 4.27 -8.77
C ASP A 16 -3.68 5.61 -8.75
N LYS A 17 -2.69 5.75 -7.86
CA LYS A 17 -1.79 6.90 -7.81
C LYS A 17 -0.41 6.53 -7.27
N ILE A 18 0.60 7.31 -7.65
CA ILE A 18 1.97 7.23 -7.13
C ILE A 18 2.27 8.53 -6.35
N VAL A 19 2.93 8.40 -5.21
CA VAL A 19 3.40 9.52 -4.37
C VAL A 19 4.85 9.29 -3.93
N GLU A 20 5.56 10.36 -3.53
CA GLU A 20 6.93 10.21 -3.00
C GLU A 20 6.91 9.49 -1.65
N SER A 21 6.05 9.95 -0.73
CA SER A 21 5.91 9.40 0.62
C SER A 21 4.45 9.34 1.06
N VAL A 22 4.20 8.60 2.14
CA VAL A 22 2.87 8.54 2.77
C VAL A 22 2.39 9.92 3.24
N LYS A 23 3.32 10.83 3.60
CA LYS A 23 3.00 12.20 4.03
C LYS A 23 2.47 13.09 2.90
N ASP A 24 2.71 12.71 1.65
CA ASP A 24 2.23 13.46 0.48
C ASP A 24 0.80 13.08 0.08
N ILE A 25 0.15 12.19 0.85
CA ILE A 25 -1.22 11.77 0.62
C ILE A 25 -2.18 12.81 1.20
N ASP A 26 -3.08 13.34 0.36
CA ASP A 26 -4.21 14.14 0.83
C ASP A 26 -5.28 13.20 1.44
N PHE A 27 -5.07 12.85 2.72
CA PHE A 27 -6.00 12.00 3.45
C PHE A 27 -7.39 12.62 3.60
N ALA A 28 -7.50 13.96 3.61
CA ALA A 28 -8.79 14.64 3.66
C ALA A 28 -9.58 14.41 2.35
N ALA A 29 -8.91 14.42 1.20
CA ALA A 29 -9.53 14.04 -0.08
C ALA A 29 -10.01 12.59 -0.07
N LEU A 30 -9.23 11.66 0.48
CA LEU A 30 -9.66 10.27 0.62
C LEU A 30 -10.90 10.17 1.52
N LYS A 31 -10.91 10.87 2.65
CA LYS A 31 -12.06 10.89 3.55
C LYS A 31 -13.33 11.41 2.87
N ARG A 32 -13.22 12.48 2.06
CA ARG A 32 -14.36 13.04 1.29
C ARG A 32 -14.93 12.06 0.26
N GLN A 33 -14.11 11.13 -0.24
CA GLN A 33 -14.52 10.10 -1.20
C GLN A 33 -15.18 8.89 -0.54
N GLY A 34 -15.23 8.82 0.80
CA GLY A 34 -15.89 7.75 1.53
C GLY A 34 -14.95 6.68 2.08
N PHE A 35 -13.63 6.83 1.92
CA PHE A 35 -12.68 5.95 2.60
C PHE A 35 -12.81 6.10 4.12
N THR A 36 -12.74 4.98 4.82
CA THR A 36 -12.80 4.89 6.29
C THR A 36 -11.61 4.14 6.86
N PHE A 37 -10.99 3.22 6.09
CA PHE A 37 -9.81 2.45 6.49
C PHE A 37 -8.63 2.65 5.54
N VAL A 38 -7.43 2.79 6.09
CA VAL A 38 -6.18 2.87 5.33
C VAL A 38 -5.26 1.72 5.76
N LEU A 39 -5.05 0.77 4.86
CA LEU A 39 -4.08 -0.31 5.06
C LEU A 39 -2.68 0.20 4.75
N LEU A 40 -1.78 0.13 5.72
CA LEU A 40 -0.41 0.63 5.63
C LEU A 40 0.58 -0.54 5.65
N ASP A 41 1.45 -0.63 4.64
CA ASP A 41 2.64 -1.46 4.77
C ASP A 41 3.68 -0.82 5.73
N ILE A 42 4.56 -1.64 6.30
CA ILE A 42 5.62 -1.17 7.21
C ILE A 42 6.90 -0.87 6.42
N ASP A 43 7.43 -1.86 5.72
CA ASP A 43 8.81 -1.90 5.27
C ASP A 43 8.98 -1.05 4.02
N ASN A 44 9.81 -0.01 4.10
CA ASN A 44 10.01 1.00 3.05
C ASN A 44 8.74 1.81 2.69
N THR A 45 7.67 1.70 3.49
CA THR A 45 6.44 2.49 3.33
C THR A 45 6.27 3.46 4.50
N LEU A 46 6.12 2.96 5.74
CA LEU A 46 6.08 3.80 6.94
C LEU A 46 7.48 4.06 7.51
N VAL A 47 8.35 3.04 7.46
CA VAL A 47 9.70 3.09 8.06
C VAL A 47 10.71 2.31 7.21
N PRO A 48 12.02 2.55 7.34
CA PRO A 48 13.03 1.73 6.68
C PRO A 48 12.92 0.24 7.04
N HIS A 49 13.31 -0.62 6.09
CA HIS A 49 13.26 -2.07 6.29
C HIS A 49 14.03 -2.52 7.54
N GLY A 50 13.41 -3.38 8.35
CA GLY A 50 13.99 -3.95 9.58
C GLY A 50 13.69 -3.19 10.88
N THR A 51 13.09 -2.00 10.79
CA THR A 51 12.70 -1.19 11.95
C THR A 51 11.63 -1.90 12.80
N ARG A 52 11.77 -1.88 14.14
CA ARG A 52 10.90 -2.61 15.08
C ARG A 52 9.90 -1.73 15.83
N SER A 53 10.12 -0.42 15.86
CA SER A 53 9.26 0.56 16.53
C SER A 53 8.91 1.69 15.57
N ALA A 54 7.73 2.28 15.72
CA ALA A 54 7.36 3.50 15.04
C ALA A 54 8.33 4.63 15.37
N ASP A 55 8.69 5.41 14.36
CA ASP A 55 9.39 6.69 14.53
C ASP A 55 8.39 7.85 14.55
N GLU A 56 8.89 9.06 14.78
CA GLU A 56 8.07 10.28 14.81
C GLU A 56 7.25 10.45 13.51
N SER A 57 7.84 10.13 12.36
CA SER A 57 7.17 10.19 11.07
C SER A 57 5.96 9.25 10.98
N ALA A 58 6.10 8.00 11.44
CA ALA A 58 4.99 7.05 11.48
C ALA A 58 3.89 7.49 12.46
N MET A 59 4.27 8.06 13.60
CA MET A 59 3.31 8.59 14.60
C MET A 59 2.53 9.79 14.05
N GLU A 60 3.18 10.70 13.33
CA GLU A 60 2.52 11.83 12.65
C GLU A 60 1.50 11.35 11.60
N ILE A 61 1.87 10.34 10.80
CA ILE A 61 0.97 9.75 9.80
C ILE A 61 -0.27 9.15 10.48
N LYS A 62 -0.09 8.40 11.57
CA LYS A 62 -1.20 7.87 12.35
C LYS A 62 -2.10 8.98 12.85
N ALA A 63 -1.54 9.97 13.55
CA ALA A 63 -2.31 11.06 14.12
C ALA A 63 -3.10 11.82 13.04
N GLY A 64 -2.47 12.12 11.91
CA GLY A 64 -3.15 12.79 10.79
C GLY A 64 -4.29 11.99 10.17
N LEU A 65 -4.21 10.66 10.17
CA LEU A 65 -5.32 9.78 9.75
C LEU A 65 -6.46 9.81 10.77
N GLU A 66 -6.16 9.64 12.05
CA GLU A 66 -7.15 9.58 13.13
C GLU A 66 -7.89 10.92 13.31
N ASP A 67 -7.17 12.05 13.22
CA ASP A 67 -7.73 13.39 13.38
C ASP A 67 -8.84 13.71 12.36
N ILE A 68 -8.79 13.10 11.18
CA ILE A 68 -9.81 13.24 10.15
C ILE A 68 -10.79 12.07 10.08
N GLY A 69 -10.69 11.14 11.04
CA GLY A 69 -11.57 9.98 11.17
C GLY A 69 -11.32 8.87 10.15
N LEU A 70 -10.06 8.70 9.70
CA LEU A 70 -9.61 7.48 9.01
C LEU A 70 -8.95 6.52 10.01
N SER A 71 -9.20 5.22 9.83
CA SER A 71 -8.64 4.17 10.68
C SER A 71 -7.38 3.59 10.05
N PRO A 72 -6.18 3.86 10.57
CA PRO A 72 -4.95 3.23 10.12
C PRO A 72 -4.90 1.76 10.56
N ILE A 73 -4.60 0.85 9.63
CA ILE A 73 -4.41 -0.58 9.91
C ILE A 73 -3.09 -1.03 9.31
N VAL A 74 -2.24 -1.66 10.10
CA VAL A 74 -0.99 -2.22 9.58
C VAL A 74 -1.28 -3.51 8.82
N CYS A 75 -0.84 -3.58 7.57
CA CYS A 75 -0.95 -4.75 6.71
C CYS A 75 0.43 -5.09 6.13
N SER A 76 1.16 -6.04 6.76
CA SER A 76 2.55 -6.34 6.40
C SER A 76 2.87 -7.84 6.35
N ASN A 77 3.88 -8.19 5.56
CA ASN A 77 4.46 -9.54 5.51
C ASN A 77 5.61 -9.72 6.53
N ALA A 78 5.81 -8.77 7.45
CA ALA A 78 6.75 -8.93 8.55
C ALA A 78 6.44 -10.18 9.39
N LYS A 79 7.47 -10.76 10.02
CA LYS A 79 7.28 -11.86 10.98
C LYS A 79 6.39 -11.40 12.14
N ALA A 80 5.62 -12.32 12.71
CA ALA A 80 4.61 -12.01 13.73
C ALA A 80 5.17 -11.23 14.93
N ASP A 81 6.35 -11.61 15.43
CA ASP A 81 7.03 -10.89 16.53
C ASP A 81 7.29 -9.42 16.18
N ARG A 82 7.76 -9.16 14.97
CA ARG A 82 8.06 -7.83 14.48
C ARG A 82 6.80 -7.04 14.15
N LEU A 83 5.81 -7.67 13.53
CA LEU A 83 4.52 -7.07 13.22
C LEU A 83 3.88 -6.55 14.51
N MET A 84 3.77 -7.41 15.53
CA MET A 84 3.20 -7.07 16.83
C MET A 84 3.99 -5.98 17.54
N SER A 85 5.33 -6.07 17.55
CA SER A 85 6.18 -5.03 18.14
C SER A 85 5.93 -3.67 17.49
N PHE A 86 5.87 -3.62 16.16
CA PHE A 86 5.68 -2.37 15.43
C PHE A 86 4.27 -1.82 15.60
N SER A 87 3.23 -2.64 15.40
CA SER A 87 1.84 -2.20 15.53
C SER A 87 1.51 -1.75 16.96
N SER A 88 2.05 -2.43 17.98
CA SER A 88 1.89 -2.01 19.37
C SER A 88 2.61 -0.69 19.66
N SER A 89 3.81 -0.47 19.09
CA SER A 89 4.53 0.79 19.26
C SER A 89 3.86 1.97 18.54
N LEU A 90 3.16 1.68 17.44
CA LEU A 90 2.36 2.66 16.71
C LEU A 90 0.96 2.82 17.32
N ASP A 91 0.53 1.91 18.21
CA ASP A 91 -0.82 1.87 18.79
C ASP A 91 -1.95 1.77 17.73
N VAL A 92 -1.82 0.80 16.82
CA VAL A 92 -2.81 0.55 15.75
C VAL A 92 -3.09 -0.94 15.59
N GLU A 93 -4.29 -1.27 15.10
CA GLU A 93 -4.63 -2.63 14.73
C GLU A 93 -3.74 -3.12 13.56
N CYS A 94 -3.50 -4.42 13.51
CA CYS A 94 -2.81 -5.05 12.39
C CYS A 94 -3.53 -6.28 11.85
N ILE A 95 -3.44 -6.48 10.54
CA ILE A 95 -3.84 -7.73 9.89
C ILE A 95 -2.71 -8.74 10.06
N SER A 96 -2.94 -9.75 10.89
CA SER A 96 -2.03 -10.89 11.04
C SER A 96 -1.94 -11.70 9.75
N GLU A 97 -0.75 -12.22 9.44
CA GLU A 97 -0.53 -13.10 8.28
C GLU A 97 -1.04 -12.53 6.94
N ALA A 98 -0.78 -11.24 6.67
CA ALA A 98 -1.24 -10.57 5.45
C ALA A 98 -0.95 -11.38 4.16
N ARG A 99 0.21 -12.07 4.13
CA ARG A 99 0.62 -13.00 3.05
C ARG A 99 0.46 -12.40 1.66
N LYS A 100 0.72 -11.09 1.53
CA LYS A 100 0.69 -10.35 0.27
C LYS A 100 1.62 -11.03 -0.74
N PRO A 101 1.19 -11.31 -1.99
CA PRO A 101 0.05 -10.70 -2.67
C PRO A 101 -1.29 -11.47 -2.60
N SER A 102 -1.45 -12.40 -1.65
CA SER A 102 -2.76 -13.01 -1.42
C SER A 102 -3.77 -11.94 -0.98
N PRO A 103 -4.99 -11.89 -1.55
CA PRO A 103 -6.02 -10.96 -1.11
C PRO A 103 -6.77 -11.46 0.12
N HIS A 104 -6.49 -12.69 0.59
CA HIS A 104 -7.33 -13.39 1.57
C HIS A 104 -7.49 -12.61 2.88
N ALA A 105 -6.38 -12.18 3.47
CA ALA A 105 -6.40 -11.46 4.74
C ALA A 105 -7.10 -10.09 4.63
N ILE A 106 -6.92 -9.39 3.50
CA ILE A 106 -7.63 -8.13 3.22
C ILE A 106 -9.14 -8.38 3.11
N LYS A 107 -9.55 -9.40 2.35
CA LYS A 107 -10.98 -9.73 2.18
C LYS A 107 -11.62 -10.20 3.48
N GLU A 108 -10.91 -10.98 4.30
CA GLU A 108 -11.37 -11.40 5.61
C GLU A 108 -11.56 -10.20 6.54
N PHE A 109 -10.59 -9.27 6.56
CA PHE A 109 -10.69 -8.03 7.32
C PHE A 109 -11.92 -7.21 6.90
N MET A 110 -12.13 -7.04 5.59
CA MET A 110 -13.31 -6.35 5.07
C MET A 110 -14.60 -7.05 5.47
N GLN A 111 -14.68 -8.38 5.35
CA GLN A 111 -15.85 -9.16 5.70
C GLN A 111 -16.19 -9.05 7.20
N ARG A 112 -15.19 -9.12 8.08
CA ARG A 112 -15.37 -9.01 9.53
C ARG A 112 -15.83 -7.62 9.97
N ASN A 113 -15.44 -6.58 9.24
CA ASN A 113 -15.80 -5.19 9.54
C ASN A 113 -16.97 -4.67 8.70
N GLY A 114 -17.57 -5.51 7.83
CA GLY A 114 -18.68 -5.11 6.97
C GLY A 114 -18.33 -4.04 5.93
N LEU A 115 -17.07 -3.99 5.49
CA LEU A 115 -16.57 -2.95 4.58
C LEU A 115 -16.84 -3.28 3.12
N SER A 116 -17.25 -2.28 2.37
CA SER A 116 -17.26 -2.29 0.91
C SER A 116 -15.90 -1.91 0.32
N VAL A 117 -15.69 -2.21 -0.95
CA VAL A 117 -14.40 -1.95 -1.64
C VAL A 117 -14.02 -0.47 -1.73
N GLY A 118 -15.00 0.44 -1.66
CA GLY A 118 -14.79 1.89 -1.72
C GLY A 118 -14.49 2.54 -0.37
N GLU A 119 -14.54 1.76 0.72
CA GLU A 119 -14.31 2.25 2.09
C GLU A 119 -12.87 1.98 2.58
N ILE A 120 -12.07 1.28 1.79
CA ILE A 120 -10.74 0.83 2.17
C ILE A 120 -9.73 1.04 1.05
N ILE A 121 -8.53 1.48 1.41
CA ILE A 121 -7.43 1.73 0.47
C ILE A 121 -6.12 1.16 1.00
N MET A 122 -5.28 0.63 0.11
CA MET A 122 -3.94 0.15 0.43
C MET A 122 -2.88 1.22 0.12
N VAL A 123 -1.89 1.36 1.00
CA VAL A 123 -0.70 2.18 0.78
C VAL A 123 0.55 1.32 1.01
N GLY A 124 1.42 1.24 0.02
CA GLY A 124 2.64 0.44 0.08
C GLY A 124 3.64 0.80 -1.01
N ASP A 125 4.82 0.19 -1.01
CA ASP A 125 5.94 0.58 -1.88
C ASP A 125 6.27 -0.46 -2.98
N GLN A 126 5.62 -1.62 -2.98
CA GLN A 126 5.91 -2.73 -3.89
C GLN A 126 4.71 -3.07 -4.78
N LEU A 127 4.96 -3.18 -6.09
CA LEU A 127 3.94 -3.56 -7.07
C LEU A 127 3.52 -5.02 -6.90
N ILE A 128 4.49 -5.90 -6.69
CA ILE A 128 4.23 -7.35 -6.66
C ILE A 128 3.54 -7.77 -5.37
N THR A 129 3.69 -7.02 -4.28
CA THR A 129 3.03 -7.32 -3.00
C THR A 129 1.80 -6.47 -2.79
N ASP A 130 1.95 -5.16 -2.67
CA ASP A 130 0.90 -4.27 -2.17
C ASP A 130 -0.13 -3.97 -3.25
N VAL A 131 0.33 -3.50 -4.42
CA VAL A 131 -0.56 -3.23 -5.56
C VAL A 131 -1.26 -4.51 -6.01
N LEU A 132 -0.53 -5.61 -6.17
CA LEU A 132 -1.15 -6.87 -6.58
C LEU A 132 -2.14 -7.41 -5.54
N ALA A 133 -1.86 -7.28 -4.23
CA ALA A 133 -2.81 -7.68 -3.19
C ALA A 133 -4.10 -6.85 -3.27
N ALA A 134 -3.98 -5.52 -3.36
CA ALA A 134 -5.10 -4.60 -3.45
C ALA A 134 -5.95 -4.84 -4.71
N ARG A 135 -5.30 -4.98 -5.88
CA ARG A 135 -5.99 -5.30 -7.15
C ARG A 135 -6.72 -6.65 -7.10
N ARG A 136 -6.18 -7.65 -6.42
CA ARG A 136 -6.84 -8.96 -6.22
C ARG A 136 -7.95 -8.91 -5.16
N ALA A 137 -7.87 -7.98 -4.22
CA ALA A 137 -8.91 -7.65 -3.26
C ALA A 137 -9.99 -6.74 -3.86
N ASN A 138 -9.74 -6.15 -5.03
CA ASN A 138 -10.60 -5.18 -5.73
C ASN A 138 -10.76 -3.87 -4.95
N ILE A 139 -9.70 -3.41 -4.28
CA ILE A 139 -9.65 -2.15 -3.54
C ILE A 139 -8.65 -1.18 -4.17
N SER A 140 -8.80 0.12 -3.91
CA SER A 140 -7.88 1.14 -4.39
C SER A 140 -6.50 1.00 -3.75
N VAL A 141 -5.45 1.48 -4.43
CA VAL A 141 -4.08 1.44 -3.94
C VAL A 141 -3.24 2.63 -4.38
N ILE A 142 -2.53 3.22 -3.41
CA ILE A 142 -1.51 4.24 -3.62
C ILE A 142 -0.14 3.59 -3.46
N LEU A 143 0.73 3.79 -4.45
CA LEU A 143 2.11 3.35 -4.40
C LEU A 143 3.02 4.49 -3.92
N THR A 144 3.79 4.26 -2.86
CA THR A 144 4.84 5.17 -2.40
C THR A 144 6.18 4.80 -3.01
N LYS A 145 7.13 5.74 -3.05
CA LYS A 145 8.52 5.38 -3.33
C LYS A 145 9.15 4.76 -2.09
N PRO A 146 10.07 3.78 -2.25
CA PRO A 146 10.71 3.14 -1.11
C PRO A 146 11.59 4.12 -0.33
N ILE A 147 11.41 4.16 1.00
CA ILE A 147 12.19 5.04 1.89
C ILE A 147 13.70 4.75 1.79
N SER A 148 14.09 3.47 1.70
CA SER A 148 15.50 3.07 1.65
C SER A 148 15.82 2.19 0.45
N LYS A 149 16.98 2.44 -0.16
CA LYS A 149 17.55 1.58 -1.23
C LYS A 149 18.26 0.35 -0.69
N LYS A 150 18.49 0.26 0.62
CA LYS A 150 19.16 -0.89 1.27
C LYS A 150 18.13 -1.98 1.52
N GLU A 151 17.97 -2.84 0.54
CA GLU A 151 17.03 -3.96 0.58
C GLU A 151 17.75 -5.31 0.55
N VAL A 152 17.17 -6.31 1.19
CA VAL A 152 17.61 -7.71 1.12
C VAL A 152 17.51 -8.25 -0.32
N PHE A 153 18.34 -9.24 -0.65
CA PHE A 153 18.53 -9.71 -2.01
C PHE A 153 17.22 -10.10 -2.73
N TYR A 154 16.31 -10.81 -2.04
CA TYR A 154 15.05 -11.24 -2.64
C TYR A 154 14.11 -10.05 -2.97
N ILE A 155 14.17 -8.94 -2.22
CA ILE A 155 13.41 -7.72 -2.56
C ILE A 155 14.03 -7.09 -3.81
N ARG A 156 15.36 -6.99 -3.90
CA ARG A 156 16.04 -6.47 -5.09
C ARG A 156 15.70 -7.27 -6.36
N LEU A 157 15.55 -8.60 -6.24
CA LEU A 157 15.10 -9.43 -7.36
C LEU A 157 13.66 -9.09 -7.78
N LYS A 158 12.74 -8.90 -6.82
CA LYS A 158 11.38 -8.42 -7.11
C LYS A 158 11.39 -7.07 -7.83
N ARG A 159 12.21 -6.11 -7.39
CA ARG A 159 12.34 -4.79 -8.06
C ARG A 159 12.70 -4.90 -9.54
N LEU A 160 13.49 -5.90 -9.94
CA LEU A 160 13.81 -6.14 -11.36
C LEU A 160 12.57 -6.60 -12.14
N LEU A 161 11.79 -7.49 -11.55
CA LEU A 161 10.52 -7.95 -12.12
C LEU A 161 9.50 -6.79 -12.19
N GLU A 162 9.42 -5.94 -11.16
CA GLU A 162 8.58 -4.74 -11.14
C GLU A 162 8.93 -3.79 -12.29
N ARG A 163 10.22 -3.53 -12.53
CA ARG A 163 10.67 -2.71 -13.67
C ARG A 163 10.27 -3.30 -15.01
N LEU A 164 10.33 -4.62 -15.16
CA LEU A 164 9.85 -5.31 -16.35
C LEU A 164 8.34 -5.15 -16.52
N LEU A 165 7.56 -5.30 -15.45
CA LEU A 165 6.11 -5.10 -15.48
C LEU A 165 5.74 -3.66 -15.86
N ILE A 166 6.42 -2.65 -15.30
CA ILE A 166 6.25 -1.24 -15.67
C ILE A 166 6.56 -1.03 -17.16
N TRP A 167 7.65 -1.60 -17.65
CA TRP A 167 8.02 -1.50 -19.06
C TRP A 167 6.99 -2.15 -19.99
N ILE A 168 6.50 -3.35 -19.65
CA ILE A 168 5.45 -4.04 -20.41
C ILE A 168 4.14 -3.21 -20.40
N GLY A 169 3.72 -2.73 -19.23
CA GLY A 169 2.49 -1.94 -19.06
C GLY A 169 2.56 -0.55 -19.67
N GLY A 170 3.76 -0.01 -19.88
CA GLY A 170 4.05 1.27 -20.50
C GLY A 170 4.51 2.32 -19.49
N SER A 171 5.82 2.59 -19.44
CA SER A 171 6.43 3.49 -18.47
C SER A 171 5.89 4.92 -18.48
N LYS A 172 5.46 5.43 -19.64
CA LYS A 172 4.83 6.77 -19.73
C LYS A 172 3.49 6.82 -19.00
N ILE A 173 2.69 5.77 -19.14
CA ILE A 173 1.40 5.64 -18.44
C ILE A 173 1.66 5.51 -16.95
N PHE A 174 2.63 4.67 -16.56
CA PHE A 174 2.98 4.49 -15.16
C PHE A 174 3.41 5.81 -14.51
N LYS A 175 4.27 6.59 -15.17
CA LYS A 175 4.69 7.90 -14.68
C LYS A 175 3.53 8.89 -14.57
N ALA A 176 2.56 8.86 -15.49
CA ALA A 176 1.39 9.73 -15.43
C ALA A 176 0.52 9.50 -14.18
N LEU A 177 0.66 8.35 -13.49
CA LEU A 177 -0.04 8.08 -12.22
C LEU A 177 0.47 8.95 -11.06
N GLU A 178 1.63 9.61 -11.20
CA GLU A 178 2.11 10.61 -10.24
C GLU A 178 1.21 11.86 -10.26
N GLU A 179 0.64 12.20 -11.42
CA GLU A 179 -0.13 13.43 -11.67
C GLU A 179 -1.64 13.29 -11.41
N VAL A 180 -2.12 12.06 -11.14
CA VAL A 180 -3.54 11.79 -10.84
C VAL A 180 -3.97 12.57 -9.59
N GLN A 181 -5.11 13.23 -9.62
CA GLN A 181 -5.61 14.00 -8.49
C GLN A 181 -6.21 13.06 -7.42
N PHE A 182 -6.06 13.41 -6.14
CA PHE A 182 -6.59 12.57 -5.07
C PHE A 182 -8.12 12.44 -5.12
N ASP A 183 -8.85 13.49 -5.51
CA ASP A 183 -10.32 13.47 -5.60
C ASP A 183 -10.88 12.59 -6.74
N SER A 184 -10.02 11.85 -7.45
CA SER A 184 -10.40 10.96 -8.57
C SER A 184 -10.06 9.49 -8.35
N LEU A 185 -9.81 9.09 -7.10
CA LEU A 185 -9.36 7.74 -6.70
C LEU A 185 -10.49 6.76 -6.39
#